data_AF-A0A7C5UAD1-F1
#
_entry.id   AF-A0A7C5UAD1-F1
#
_cell.length_a   1.000
_cell.length_b   1.000
_cell.length_c   1.000
_cell.angle_alpha   90.00
_cell.angle_beta   90.00
_cell.angle_gamma   90.00
#
_symmetry.space_group_name_H-M   'P 1'
#
loop_
_entity.id
_entity.type
_entity.pdbx_description
1 polymer ?
#
loop_
_entity_poly.entity_id
_entity_poly.type
_entity_poly.pdbx_seq_one_letter_code
_entity_poly.pdbx_strand_id
1 'polypeptide(L)' 'YTGITYEFWRNCDAVGKEWELWGLPNCGKGEPMQTMHVGHGVPPARFRNVRVGLMR' A
#
# COMPACT_ATOMS: atom_id res chain seq x y z
N TYR A 1 7.92 5.49 -1.30
CA TYR A 1 7.41 6.70 -0.62
C TYR A 1 7.89 6.64 0.82
N THR A 2 7.89 7.76 1.54
CA THR A 2 8.15 7.80 2.99
C THR A 2 7.18 8.79 3.64
N GLY A 3 6.81 8.59 4.90
CA GLY A 3 5.90 9.46 5.63
C GLY A 3 5.26 8.79 6.85
N ILE A 4 4.51 9.57 7.61
CA ILE A 4 3.75 9.07 8.76
C ILE A 4 2.43 8.47 8.25
N THR A 5 2.12 7.25 8.67
CA THR A 5 0.97 6.47 8.17
C THR A 5 -0.32 7.28 8.12
N TYR A 6 -0.70 7.93 9.22
CA TYR A 6 -1.98 8.65 9.26
C TYR A 6 -1.98 9.88 8.34
N GLU A 7 -0.84 10.55 8.13
CA GLU A 7 -0.74 11.70 7.22
C GLU A 7 -0.86 11.25 5.77
N PHE A 8 -0.21 10.14 5.41
CA PHE A 8 -0.32 9.55 4.07
C PHE A 8 -1.77 9.18 3.76
N TRP A 9 -2.44 8.45 4.65
CA TRP A 9 -3.82 8.02 4.43
C TRP A 9 -4.83 9.16 4.42
N ARG A 10 -4.61 10.22 5.21
CA ARG A 10 -5.43 11.46 5.15
C ARG A 10 -5.34 12.17 3.81
N ASN A 11 -4.25 11.98 3.06
CA ASN A 11 -4.10 12.55 1.72
C ASN A 11 -4.79 11.73 0.62
N CYS A 12 -5.49 10.64 0.94
CA CYS A 12 -6.33 9.90 -0.01
C CYS A 12 -7.63 10.68 -0.27
N ASP A 13 -7.80 11.22 -1.48
CA ASP A 13 -8.94 12.06 -1.85
C ASP A 13 -9.92 11.40 -2.83
N ALA A 14 -9.58 10.22 -3.36
CA ALA A 14 -10.46 9.45 -4.23
C ALA A 14 -10.15 7.95 -4.22
N VAL A 15 -11.20 7.14 -4.33
CA VAL A 15 -11.14 5.68 -4.50
C VAL A 15 -11.97 5.30 -5.72
N GLY A 16 -11.37 4.51 -6.62
CA GLY A 16 -11.99 4.00 -7.84
C GLY A 16 -12.96 2.85 -7.58
N LYS A 17 -13.70 2.45 -8.63
CA LYS A 17 -14.65 1.33 -8.58
C LYS A 17 -14.07 0.02 -9.12
N GLU A 18 -13.13 0.11 -10.04
CA GLU A 18 -12.41 -1.05 -10.55
C GLU A 18 -11.67 -1.72 -9.39
N TRP A 19 -11.71 -3.04 -9.33
CA TRP A 19 -11.12 -3.82 -8.25
C TRP A 19 -10.49 -5.07 -8.83
N GLU A 20 -9.29 -5.40 -8.34
CA GLU A 20 -8.56 -6.60 -8.73
C GLU A 20 -7.91 -7.25 -7.51
N LEU A 21 -7.84 -8.58 -7.53
CA LEU A 21 -7.18 -9.38 -6.50
C LEU A 21 -5.71 -9.58 -6.88
N TRP A 22 -4.80 -9.06 -6.05
CA TRP A 22 -3.36 -9.21 -6.24
C TRP A 22 -2.80 -10.22 -5.25
N GLY A 23 -2.27 -11.33 -5.76
CA GLY A 23 -1.66 -12.39 -4.96
C GLY A 23 -0.14 -12.24 -4.84
N LEU A 24 0.41 -12.58 -3.67
CA LEU A 24 1.84 -12.71 -3.42
C LEU A 24 2.15 -14.10 -2.84
N PRO A 25 3.28 -14.73 -3.24
CA PRO A 25 3.64 -16.06 -2.78
C PRO A 25 3.99 -16.12 -1.29
N ASN A 26 4.27 -14.97 -0.66
CA ASN A 26 4.61 -14.85 0.75
C ASN A 26 4.08 -13.54 1.34
N CYS A 27 3.90 -13.51 2.67
CA CYS A 27 3.46 -12.31 3.37
C CYS A 27 4.61 -11.39 3.80
N GLY A 28 5.84 -11.93 3.93
CA GLY A 28 7.03 -11.17 4.29
C GLY A 28 6.94 -10.44 5.63
N LYS A 29 6.07 -10.91 6.54
CA LYS A 29 5.81 -10.29 7.85
C LYS A 29 6.49 -11.08 8.97
N GLY A 30 6.85 -10.37 10.05
CA GLY A 30 7.32 -10.96 11.31
C GLY A 30 8.83 -11.14 11.40
N GLU A 31 9.32 -11.23 12.65
CA GLU A 31 10.70 -11.55 13.00
C GLU A 31 10.65 -12.63 14.12
N PRO A 32 10.85 -13.93 13.82
CA PRO A 32 11.30 -14.50 12.55
C PRO A 32 10.25 -14.44 11.42
N MET A 33 10.74 -14.46 10.17
CA MET A 33 9.92 -14.35 8.96
C MET A 33 8.82 -15.41 8.91
N GLN A 34 7.57 -14.95 8.73
CA GLN A 34 6.42 -15.80 8.49
C GLN A 34 6.16 -15.92 6.98
N THR A 35 5.89 -17.14 6.52
CA THR A 35 5.58 -17.43 5.11
C THR A 35 4.17 -17.99 4.99
N MET A 36 3.30 -17.28 4.28
CA MET A 36 1.96 -17.73 3.88
C MET A 36 1.59 -17.07 2.55
N HIS A 37 0.82 -17.76 1.72
CA HIS A 37 0.16 -17.14 0.56
C HIS A 37 -0.78 -16.03 1.05
N VAL A 38 -0.65 -14.84 0.47
CA VAL A 38 -1.52 -13.70 0.80
C VAL A 38 -2.02 -13.03 -0.47
N GLY A 39 -3.21 -12.45 -0.39
CA GLY A 39 -3.77 -11.63 -1.45
C GLY A 39 -4.43 -10.39 -0.90
N HIS A 40 -4.41 -9.31 -1.67
CA HIS A 40 -5.10 -8.06 -1.35
C HIS A 40 -5.96 -7.64 -2.54
N GLY A 41 -7.26 -7.50 -2.28
CA GLY A 41 -8.17 -6.88 -3.22
C GLY A 41 -8.12 -5.37 -3.08
N VAL A 42 -7.66 -4.66 -4.09
CA VAL A 42 -7.53 -3.20 -4.02
C VAL A 42 -8.10 -2.50 -5.24
N PRO A 43 -8.90 -1.44 -5.05
CA PRO A 43 -9.23 -0.53 -6.13
C PRO A 43 -8.10 0.49 -6.35
N PRO A 44 -8.04 1.16 -7.52
CA PRO A 44 -7.21 2.34 -7.69
C PRO A 44 -7.56 3.41 -6.65
N ALA A 45 -6.56 4.09 -6.09
CA ALA A 45 -6.74 5.18 -5.15
C ALA A 45 -5.81 6.34 -5.49
N ARG A 46 -6.29 7.57 -5.28
CA ARG A 46 -5.51 8.78 -5.53
C ARG A 46 -5.06 9.38 -4.20
N PHE A 47 -3.75 9.57 -4.08
CA PHE A 47 -3.12 10.21 -2.94
C PHE A 47 -2.47 11.52 -3.39
N ARG A 48 -2.75 12.61 -2.67
CA ARG A 48 -2.14 13.93 -2.89
C ARG A 48 -0.90 14.09 -2.02
N ASN A 49 -0.02 15.03 -2.38
CA ASN A 49 1.08 15.45 -1.51
C ASN A 49 1.98 14.32 -0.98
N VAL A 50 2.11 13.22 -1.74
CA VAL A 50 2.96 12.08 -1.38
C VAL A 50 4.39 12.35 -1.85
N ARG A 51 5.36 12.29 -0.94
CA ARG A 51 6.77 12.31 -1.29
C ARG A 51 7.19 10.94 -1.84
N VAL A 52 7.60 10.92 -3.11
CA VAL A 52 8.11 9.73 -3.80
C VAL A 52 9.59 9.92 -4.12
N GLY A 53 10.40 8.89 -3.87
CA GLY A 53 11.85 8.92 -4.10
C GLY A 53 12.66 9.62 -2.99
N LEU A 54 13.99 9.61 -3.16
CA LEU A 54 14.93 10.37 -2.36
C LEU A 54 15.21 11.69 -3.10
N MET A 55 14.47 12.74 -2.80
CA MET A 55 14.92 14.09 -3.13
C MET A 55 15.63 14.70 -1.92
N ARG A 56 16.73 15.39 -2.23
CA ARG A 56 17.66 16.06 -1.32
C ARG A 56 16.96 17.07 -0.40
#